data_AF-A0A561TZR2-F1
#
_entry.id   AF-A0A561TZR2-F1
#
_cell.length_a   1.000
_cell.length_b   1.000
_cell.length_c   1.000
_cell.angle_alpha   90.00
_cell.angle_beta   90.00
_cell.angle_gamma   90.00
#
_symmetry.space_group_name_H-M   'P 1'
#
loop_
_entity.id
_entity.type
_entity.pdbx_description
1 polymer ?
#
loop_
_entity_poly.entity_id
_entity_poly.type
_entity_poly.pdbx_seq_one_letter_code
_entity_poly.pdbx_strand_id
1 'polypeptide(L)'
;MVERPRRGRPPASDEQRQQQRLDISRQAVRLFRAHGVAGTSGEQIARAAGISERTLWRWFRSKESCVEPLLSKSIDAFQSVLRTWPPELELPEHLRAAYTPVLDAGEDIEAVLAVIRMTHDEPALRALYLVLRERAEPAFAEVLAERMGMPADTLEVRMQAAATSAVLREATDHLVARATPDGVPAEALQEHRENVADALRRLTRYPATPSV
;
A
#
# COMPACT_ATOMS: atom_id res chain seq x y z
N MET A 1 40.21 39.56 -9.28
CA MET A 1 38.93 39.10 -8.70
C MET A 1 38.58 37.77 -9.35
N VAL A 2 38.64 36.66 -8.60
CA VAL A 2 38.24 35.34 -9.13
C VAL A 2 36.77 35.13 -8.78
N GLU A 3 35.93 35.11 -9.81
CA GLU A 3 34.49 34.86 -9.69
C GLU A 3 34.29 33.39 -9.28
N ARG A 4 33.75 33.17 -8.08
CA ARG A 4 33.44 31.82 -7.59
C ARG A 4 32.27 31.26 -8.38
N PRO A 5 32.39 30.06 -8.98
CA PRO A 5 31.27 29.45 -9.69
C PRO A 5 30.14 29.18 -8.70
N ARG A 6 28.92 29.61 -9.05
CA ARG A 6 27.71 29.34 -8.28
C ARG A 6 27.54 27.82 -8.17
N ARG A 7 27.90 27.24 -7.02
CA ARG A 7 27.62 25.84 -6.70
C ARG A 7 26.10 25.68 -6.68
N GLY A 8 25.55 25.01 -7.69
CA GLY A 8 24.15 24.62 -7.72
C GLY A 8 23.80 23.80 -6.47
N ARG A 9 22.55 23.91 -5.99
CA ARG A 9 22.04 23.09 -4.89
C ARG A 9 22.27 21.61 -5.25
N PRO A 10 22.87 20.80 -4.35
CA PRO A 10 23.08 19.39 -4.63
C PRO A 10 21.75 18.71 -5.02
N PRO A 11 21.77 17.77 -5.97
CA PRO A 11 20.57 17.03 -6.35
C PRO A 11 19.96 16.38 -5.11
N ALA A 12 18.62 16.42 -5.00
CA ALA A 12 17.91 15.84 -3.87
C ALA A 12 18.29 14.35 -3.68
N SER A 13 18.33 13.86 -2.44
CA SER A 13 18.52 12.43 -2.18
C SER A 13 17.31 11.61 -2.66
N ASP A 14 17.48 10.28 -2.79
CA ASP A 14 16.35 9.38 -3.09
C ASP A 14 15.24 9.48 -2.04
N GLU A 15 15.60 9.58 -0.76
CA GLU A 15 14.65 9.77 0.34
C GLU A 15 13.88 11.08 0.20
N GLN A 16 14.56 12.18 -0.15
CA GLN A 16 13.91 13.47 -0.39
C GLN A 16 12.94 13.40 -1.57
N ARG A 17 13.30 12.67 -2.64
CA ARG A 17 12.39 12.44 -3.77
C ARG A 17 11.18 11.61 -3.36
N GLN A 18 11.37 10.55 -2.57
CA GLN A 18 10.28 9.70 -2.09
C GLN A 18 9.33 10.49 -1.19
N GLN A 19 9.87 11.30 -0.26
CA GLN A 19 9.06 12.15 0.61
C GLN A 19 8.25 13.16 -0.21
N GLN A 20 8.86 13.80 -1.20
CA GLN A 20 8.14 14.75 -2.06
C GLN A 20 7.03 14.06 -2.88
N ARG A 21 7.25 12.83 -3.34
CA ARG A 21 6.20 12.03 -4.02
C ARG A 21 5.05 11.67 -3.07
N LEU A 22 5.35 11.33 -1.82
CA LEU A 22 4.33 11.09 -0.79
C LEU A 22 3.52 12.35 -0.49
N ASP A 23 4.17 13.50 -0.40
CA ASP A 23 3.49 14.78 -0.14
C ASP A 23 2.55 15.15 -1.30
N ILE A 24 2.98 14.97 -2.55
CA ILE A 24 2.11 15.12 -3.73
C ILE A 24 0.92 14.17 -3.65
N SER A 25 1.17 12.90 -3.28
CA SER A 25 0.13 11.89 -3.14
C SER A 25 -0.91 12.30 -2.10
N ARG A 26 -0.50 12.81 -0.94
CA ARG A 26 -1.41 13.34 0.10
C ARG A 26 -2.26 14.49 -0.42
N GLN A 27 -1.66 15.42 -1.16
CA GLN A 27 -2.41 16.54 -1.75
C GLN A 27 -3.41 16.09 -2.82
N ALA A 28 -3.02 15.13 -3.67
CA ALA A 28 -3.92 14.56 -4.67
C ALA A 28 -5.13 13.89 -4.00
N VAL A 29 -4.91 13.06 -2.98
CA VAL A 29 -6.00 12.42 -2.22
C VAL A 29 -6.91 13.45 -1.57
N ARG A 30 -6.35 14.50 -0.94
CA ARG A 30 -7.14 15.58 -0.33
C ARG A 30 -8.04 16.27 -1.35
N LEU A 31 -7.53 16.57 -2.54
CA LEU A 31 -8.29 17.22 -3.62
C LEU A 31 -9.35 16.29 -4.20
N PHE A 32 -9.01 15.02 -4.45
CA PHE A 32 -9.98 14.02 -4.91
C PHE A 32 -11.13 13.84 -3.93
N ARG A 33 -10.86 13.83 -2.62
CA ARG A 33 -11.92 13.80 -1.59
C ARG A 33 -12.81 15.04 -1.62
N ALA A 34 -12.25 16.22 -1.90
CA ALA A 34 -12.97 17.48 -1.85
C ALA A 34 -13.77 17.79 -3.12
N HIS A 35 -13.30 17.34 -4.28
CA HIS A 35 -13.82 17.76 -5.60
C HIS A 35 -14.17 16.58 -6.52
N GLY A 36 -13.96 15.34 -6.08
CA GLY A 36 -13.98 14.17 -6.93
C GLY A 36 -12.72 14.07 -7.81
N VAL A 37 -12.47 12.89 -8.38
CA VAL A 37 -11.34 12.70 -9.30
C VAL A 37 -11.56 13.50 -10.57
N ALA A 38 -12.76 13.45 -11.15
CA ALA A 38 -13.12 14.22 -12.35
C ALA A 38 -12.94 15.73 -12.18
N GLY A 39 -13.37 16.29 -11.03
CA GLY A 39 -13.27 17.72 -10.72
C GLY A 39 -11.88 18.22 -10.33
N THR A 40 -10.89 17.33 -10.23
CA THR A 40 -9.52 17.68 -9.87
C THR A 40 -8.60 17.67 -11.11
N SER A 41 -7.81 18.73 -11.28
CA SER A 41 -6.80 18.85 -12.34
C SER A 41 -5.37 18.65 -11.82
N GLY A 42 -4.45 18.28 -12.72
CA GLY A 42 -3.03 18.20 -12.38
C GLY A 42 -2.44 19.55 -11.96
N GLU A 43 -2.93 20.65 -12.53
CA GLU A 43 -2.52 22.00 -12.12
C GLU A 43 -2.87 22.27 -10.65
N GLN A 44 -4.09 21.89 -10.21
CA GLN A 44 -4.50 22.04 -8.81
C GLN A 44 -3.61 21.21 -7.87
N ILE A 45 -3.29 19.97 -8.25
CA ILE A 45 -2.39 19.10 -7.49
C ILE A 45 -0.99 19.71 -7.41
N ALA A 46 -0.43 20.15 -8.54
CA ALA A 46 0.89 20.77 -8.61
C ALA A 46 0.97 22.03 -7.74
N ARG A 47 -0.05 22.89 -7.82
CA ARG A 47 -0.17 24.10 -7.00
C ARG A 47 -0.24 23.77 -5.50
N ALA A 48 -1.07 22.79 -5.13
CA ALA A 48 -1.21 22.35 -3.74
C ALA A 48 0.10 21.74 -3.17
N ALA A 49 0.92 21.11 -4.03
CA ALA A 49 2.21 20.55 -3.67
C ALA A 49 3.39 21.53 -3.83
N GLY A 50 3.15 22.78 -4.22
CA GLY A 50 4.19 23.80 -4.38
C GLY A 50 5.18 23.53 -5.52
N ILE A 51 4.75 22.82 -6.58
CA ILE A 51 5.57 22.48 -7.74
C ILE A 51 4.95 22.97 -9.05
N SER A 52 5.73 23.00 -10.13
CA SER A 52 5.20 23.22 -11.47
C SER A 52 4.50 21.97 -12.01
N GLU A 53 3.50 22.17 -12.85
CA GLU A 53 2.82 21.08 -13.56
C GLU A 53 3.79 20.24 -14.41
N ARG A 54 4.78 20.87 -15.04
CA ARG A 54 5.89 20.16 -15.72
C ARG A 54 6.65 19.22 -14.77
N THR A 55 6.83 19.61 -13.52
CA THR A 55 7.51 18.77 -12.52
C THR A 55 6.61 17.62 -12.08
N LEU A 56 5.31 17.85 -11.94
CA LEU A 56 4.33 16.80 -11.64
C LEU A 56 4.35 15.71 -12.73
N TRP A 57 4.23 16.10 -14.00
CA TRP A 57 4.19 15.15 -15.13
C TRP A 57 5.53 14.47 -15.42
N ARG A 58 6.64 15.00 -14.89
CA ARG A 58 7.92 14.28 -14.90
C ARG A 58 7.89 13.05 -13.98
N TRP A 59 7.05 13.06 -12.94
CA TRP A 59 7.00 12.01 -11.93
C TRP A 59 5.78 11.10 -12.03
N PHE A 60 4.68 11.63 -12.55
CA PHE A 60 3.39 10.96 -12.60
C PHE A 60 2.85 10.96 -14.03
N ARG A 61 2.25 9.84 -14.44
CA ARG A 61 1.75 9.64 -15.81
C ARG A 61 0.37 10.27 -16.02
N SER A 62 -0.38 10.41 -14.94
CA SER A 62 -1.71 11.01 -14.90
C SER A 62 -2.01 11.56 -13.50
N LYS A 63 -3.11 12.31 -13.34
CA LYS A 63 -3.55 12.78 -12.03
C LYS A 63 -3.85 11.61 -11.09
N GLU A 64 -4.44 10.53 -11.61
CA GLU A 64 -4.77 9.32 -10.85
C GLU A 64 -3.50 8.63 -10.34
N SER A 65 -2.44 8.55 -11.16
CA SER A 65 -1.15 7.97 -10.74
C SER A 65 -0.49 8.72 -9.58
N CYS A 66 -0.94 9.94 -9.26
CA CYS A 66 -0.44 10.68 -8.11
C CYS A 66 -0.72 9.97 -6.77
N VAL A 67 -1.69 9.04 -6.70
CA VAL A 67 -1.98 8.28 -5.48
C VAL A 67 -1.07 7.06 -5.26
N GLU A 68 -0.34 6.63 -6.30
CA GLU A 68 0.49 5.42 -6.26
C GLU A 68 1.48 5.41 -5.08
N PRO A 69 2.19 6.50 -4.74
CA PRO A 69 3.16 6.49 -3.64
C PRO A 69 2.55 6.12 -2.29
N LEU A 70 1.34 6.58 -1.98
CA LEU A 70 0.65 6.22 -0.73
C LEU A 70 0.26 4.73 -0.72
N LEU A 71 -0.32 4.25 -1.83
CA LEU A 71 -0.71 2.84 -1.97
C LEU A 71 0.51 1.92 -1.87
N SER A 72 1.59 2.25 -2.58
CA SER A 72 2.86 1.50 -2.53
C SER A 72 3.43 1.49 -1.12
N LYS A 73 3.47 2.63 -0.41
CA LYS A 73 3.96 2.68 0.97
C LYS A 73 3.17 1.73 1.91
N SER A 74 1.86 1.65 1.76
CA SER A 74 1.02 0.74 2.55
C SER A 74 1.32 -0.73 2.24
N ILE A 75 1.46 -1.06 0.94
CA ILE A 75 1.85 -2.41 0.49
C ILE A 75 3.25 -2.78 1.03
N ASP A 76 4.23 -1.88 0.90
CA ASP A 76 5.60 -2.08 1.35
C ASP A 76 5.67 -2.29 2.87
N ALA A 77 4.84 -1.57 3.63
CA ALA A 77 4.73 -1.74 5.07
C ALA A 77 4.24 -3.14 5.44
N PHE A 78 3.20 -3.64 4.77
CA PHE A 78 2.72 -5.01 4.99
C PHE A 78 3.77 -6.07 4.56
N GLN A 79 4.45 -5.85 3.44
CA GLN A 79 5.56 -6.73 3.03
C GLN A 79 6.70 -6.74 4.06
N SER A 80 7.01 -5.60 4.67
CA SER A 80 8.02 -5.51 5.74
C SER A 80 7.59 -6.29 6.98
N VAL A 81 6.30 -6.27 7.32
CA VAL A 81 5.76 -7.11 8.38
C VAL A 81 5.98 -8.58 8.03
N LEU A 82 5.61 -9.04 6.83
CA LEU A 82 5.82 -10.43 6.45
C LEU A 82 7.30 -10.85 6.42
N ARG A 83 8.20 -9.99 5.93
CA ARG A 83 9.64 -10.26 5.89
C ARG A 83 10.28 -10.40 7.27
N THR A 84 9.66 -9.83 8.31
CA THR A 84 10.15 -9.91 9.69
C THR A 84 9.50 -11.05 10.48
N TRP A 85 8.72 -11.92 9.82
CA TRP A 85 8.07 -13.06 10.46
C TRP A 85 9.11 -14.03 11.04
N PRO A 86 9.13 -14.29 12.37
CA PRO A 86 10.05 -15.23 13.00
C PRO A 86 9.68 -16.70 12.77
N PRO A 87 10.63 -17.62 12.54
CA PRO A 87 10.37 -19.03 12.24
C PRO A 87 9.49 -19.72 13.28
N GLU A 88 9.64 -19.34 14.54
CA GLU A 88 9.02 -19.97 15.71
C GLU A 88 7.59 -19.50 15.97
N LEU A 89 7.15 -18.42 15.31
CA LEU A 89 5.79 -17.88 15.48
C LEU A 89 4.86 -18.33 14.37
N GLU A 90 3.61 -18.56 14.71
CA GLU A 90 2.55 -18.70 13.73
C GLU A 90 2.28 -17.34 13.06
N LEU A 91 2.04 -17.34 11.74
CA LEU A 91 1.77 -16.11 10.98
C LEU A 91 0.70 -15.19 11.61
N PRO A 92 -0.43 -15.71 12.12
CA PRO A 92 -1.45 -14.88 12.76
C PRO A 92 -0.97 -14.16 14.03
N GLU A 93 -0.07 -14.78 14.80
CA GLU A 93 0.49 -14.19 16.01
C GLU A 93 1.46 -13.08 15.67
N HIS A 94 2.31 -13.32 14.67
CA HIS A 94 3.21 -12.32 14.12
C HIS A 94 2.46 -11.11 13.57
N LEU A 95 1.41 -11.34 12.75
CA LEU A 95 0.60 -10.26 12.19
C LEU A 95 -0.08 -9.43 13.28
N ARG A 96 -0.64 -10.03 14.32
CA ARG A 96 -1.25 -9.29 15.44
C ARG A 96 -0.27 -8.33 16.10
N ALA A 97 0.98 -8.78 16.31
CA ALA A 97 2.01 -7.98 16.95
C ALA A 97 2.59 -6.89 16.01
N ALA A 98 2.94 -7.28 14.78
CA ALA A 98 3.73 -6.44 13.88
C ALA A 98 2.89 -5.58 12.92
N TYR A 99 1.60 -5.88 12.73
CA TYR A 99 0.72 -5.09 11.86
C TYR A 99 0.08 -3.90 12.57
N THR A 100 0.10 -3.87 13.91
CA THR A 100 -0.47 -2.78 14.73
C THR A 100 0.17 -1.40 14.40
N PRO A 101 1.51 -1.24 14.34
CA PRO A 101 2.13 0.04 13.99
C PRO A 101 1.85 0.52 12.55
N VAL A 102 1.48 -0.39 11.65
CA VAL A 102 1.15 -0.05 10.24
C VAL A 102 -0.23 0.59 10.16
N LEU A 103 -1.17 0.14 10.98
CA LEU A 103 -2.52 0.70 11.08
C LEU A 103 -2.56 1.98 11.94
N ASP A 104 -1.65 2.12 12.89
CA ASP A 104 -1.54 3.29 13.78
C ASP A 104 -0.85 4.52 13.12
N ALA A 105 -0.41 4.40 11.86
CA ALA A 105 0.15 5.50 11.07
C ALA A 105 -0.93 6.47 10.55
N GLY A 106 -1.61 7.14 11.50
CA GLY A 106 -2.94 7.76 11.38
C GLY A 106 -3.25 8.59 10.13
N GLU A 107 -2.36 9.45 9.64
CA GLU A 107 -2.69 10.30 8.48
C GLU A 107 -2.55 9.57 7.13
N ASP A 108 -1.55 8.71 6.99
CA ASP A 108 -1.32 7.99 5.73
C ASP A 108 -2.35 6.86 5.55
N ILE A 109 -2.75 6.18 6.63
CA ILE A 109 -3.76 5.12 6.57
C ILE A 109 -5.12 5.68 6.13
N GLU A 110 -5.56 6.82 6.67
CA GLU A 110 -6.82 7.45 6.27
C GLU A 110 -6.79 7.90 4.81
N ALA A 111 -5.65 8.41 4.33
CA ALA A 111 -5.48 8.75 2.93
C ALA A 111 -5.54 7.50 2.01
N VAL A 112 -4.90 6.40 2.41
CA VAL A 112 -4.96 5.12 1.68
C VAL A 112 -6.38 4.58 1.63
N LEU A 113 -7.09 4.55 2.76
CA LEU A 113 -8.46 4.07 2.84
C LEU A 113 -9.42 4.96 2.03
N ALA A 114 -9.16 6.27 1.97
CA ALA A 114 -9.88 7.17 1.09
C ALA A 114 -9.66 6.84 -0.39
N VAL A 115 -8.43 6.52 -0.80
CA VAL A 115 -8.16 6.08 -2.19
C VAL A 115 -8.91 4.80 -2.49
N ILE A 116 -8.87 3.81 -1.59
CA ILE A 116 -9.54 2.52 -1.78
C ILE A 116 -11.06 2.72 -1.87
N ARG A 117 -11.67 3.58 -1.04
CA ARG A 117 -13.08 3.99 -1.18
C ARG A 117 -13.40 4.51 -2.58
N MET A 118 -12.59 5.43 -3.10
CA MET A 118 -12.81 6.03 -4.42
C MET A 118 -12.73 4.99 -5.55
N THR A 119 -12.03 3.86 -5.37
CA THR A 119 -11.98 2.81 -6.41
C THR A 119 -13.33 2.17 -6.74
N HIS A 120 -14.34 2.30 -5.86
CA HIS A 120 -15.69 1.81 -6.12
C HIS A 120 -16.33 2.55 -7.31
N ASP A 121 -16.17 3.87 -7.36
CA ASP A 121 -16.81 4.74 -8.35
C ASP A 121 -15.84 5.21 -9.45
N GLU A 122 -14.53 5.04 -9.26
CA GLU A 122 -13.48 5.55 -10.15
C GLU A 122 -12.66 4.39 -10.78
N PRO A 123 -13.01 3.95 -12.02
CA PRO A 123 -12.37 2.80 -12.67
C PRO A 123 -10.85 2.94 -12.86
N ALA A 124 -10.38 4.17 -13.10
CA ALA A 124 -8.95 4.44 -13.27
C ALA A 124 -8.16 4.21 -11.97
N LEU A 125 -8.71 4.61 -10.82
CA LEU A 125 -8.10 4.33 -9.52
C LEU A 125 -8.17 2.83 -9.21
N ARG A 126 -9.28 2.17 -9.54
CA ARG A 126 -9.42 0.72 -9.37
C ARG A 126 -8.36 -0.06 -10.16
N ALA A 127 -8.12 0.31 -11.41
CA ALA A 127 -7.09 -0.31 -12.24
C ALA A 127 -5.69 -0.13 -11.63
N LEU A 128 -5.35 1.09 -11.19
CA LEU A 128 -4.06 1.37 -10.54
C LEU A 128 -3.88 0.55 -9.25
N TYR A 129 -4.91 0.50 -8.40
CA TYR A 129 -4.89 -0.27 -7.16
C TYR A 129 -4.66 -1.76 -7.41
N LEU A 130 -5.38 -2.37 -8.35
CA LEU A 130 -5.22 -3.78 -8.68
C LEU A 130 -3.82 -4.10 -9.23
N VAL A 131 -3.30 -3.27 -10.13
CA VAL A 131 -1.95 -3.44 -10.70
C VAL A 131 -0.86 -3.32 -9.62
N LEU A 132 -0.98 -2.37 -8.69
CA LEU A 132 -0.02 -2.23 -7.60
C LEU A 132 -0.01 -3.46 -6.68
N ARG A 133 -1.18 -4.04 -6.41
CA ARG A 133 -1.28 -5.25 -5.59
C ARG A 133 -0.73 -6.48 -6.29
N GLU A 134 -1.06 -6.67 -7.57
CA GLU A 134 -0.51 -7.77 -8.37
C GLU A 134 1.03 -7.71 -8.39
N ARG A 135 1.60 -6.51 -8.55
CA ARG A 135 3.07 -6.30 -8.49
C ARG A 135 3.68 -6.60 -7.13
N ALA A 136 2.89 -6.65 -6.07
CA ALA A 136 3.34 -6.97 -4.72
C ALA A 136 3.43 -8.47 -4.46
N GLU A 137 2.74 -9.29 -5.26
CA GLU A 137 2.63 -10.74 -5.06
C GLU A 137 3.96 -11.50 -5.11
N PRO A 138 4.92 -11.16 -5.99
CA PRO A 138 6.23 -11.83 -5.99
C PRO A 138 6.95 -11.73 -4.64
N ALA A 139 6.85 -10.59 -3.95
CA ALA A 139 7.47 -10.44 -2.63
C ALA A 139 6.77 -11.28 -1.55
N PHE A 140 5.46 -11.52 -1.67
CA PHE A 140 4.76 -12.48 -0.81
C PHE A 140 5.21 -13.91 -1.11
N ALA A 141 5.36 -14.25 -2.40
CA ALA A 141 5.85 -15.56 -2.81
C ALA A 141 7.25 -15.84 -2.26
N GLU A 142 8.17 -14.87 -2.27
CA GLU A 142 9.50 -15.02 -1.68
C GLU A 142 9.45 -15.38 -0.18
N VAL A 143 8.68 -14.64 0.62
CA VAL A 143 8.55 -14.93 2.06
C VAL A 143 7.90 -16.29 2.31
N LEU A 144 6.86 -16.64 1.53
CA LEU A 144 6.16 -17.90 1.69
C LEU A 144 6.99 -19.10 1.20
N ALA A 145 7.82 -18.91 0.17
CA ALA A 145 8.74 -19.92 -0.35
C ALA A 145 9.71 -20.40 0.73
N GLU A 146 10.36 -19.47 1.43
CA GLU A 146 11.26 -19.77 2.54
C GLU A 146 10.54 -20.57 3.65
N ARG A 147 9.28 -20.22 3.91
CA ARG A 147 8.45 -20.85 4.93
C ARG A 147 7.98 -22.25 4.59
N MET A 148 7.73 -22.48 3.31
CA MET A 148 7.29 -23.77 2.80
C MET A 148 8.48 -24.68 2.46
N GLY A 149 9.71 -24.16 2.43
CA GLY A 149 10.88 -24.91 1.98
C GLY A 149 10.82 -25.24 0.48
N MET A 150 10.16 -24.39 -0.31
CA MET A 150 9.89 -24.60 -1.74
C MET A 150 10.39 -23.41 -2.58
N PRO A 151 10.71 -23.60 -3.87
CA PRO A 151 10.99 -22.48 -4.76
C PRO A 151 9.78 -21.55 -4.96
N ALA A 152 10.03 -20.25 -5.05
CA ALA A 152 8.98 -19.21 -5.11
C ALA A 152 8.13 -19.25 -6.39
N ASP A 153 8.63 -19.86 -7.46
CA ASP A 153 7.94 -20.01 -8.75
C ASP A 153 7.04 -21.25 -8.83
N THR A 154 7.08 -22.12 -7.81
CA THR A 154 6.19 -23.28 -7.72
C THR A 154 4.73 -22.83 -7.69
N LEU A 155 3.85 -23.61 -8.34
CA LEU A 155 2.43 -23.29 -8.40
C LEU A 155 1.83 -23.14 -7.00
N GLU A 156 2.25 -23.98 -6.05
CA GLU A 156 1.76 -23.96 -4.68
C GLU A 156 2.09 -22.65 -3.95
N VAL A 157 3.35 -22.20 -4.00
CA VAL A 157 3.76 -20.92 -3.40
C VAL A 157 3.05 -19.74 -4.07
N ARG A 158 2.93 -19.76 -5.40
CA ARG A 158 2.21 -18.71 -6.14
C ARG A 158 0.73 -18.67 -5.78
N MET A 159 0.08 -19.82 -5.58
CA MET A 159 -1.30 -19.90 -5.11
C MET A 159 -1.46 -19.31 -3.71
N GLN A 160 -0.53 -19.62 -2.79
CA GLN A 160 -0.54 -19.06 -1.43
C GLN A 160 -0.31 -17.55 -1.42
N ALA A 161 0.60 -17.04 -2.25
CA ALA A 161 0.84 -15.60 -2.42
C ALA A 161 -0.39 -14.88 -2.98
N ALA A 162 -1.02 -15.43 -4.01
CA ALA A 162 -2.24 -14.89 -4.60
C ALA A 162 -3.42 -14.93 -3.61
N ALA A 163 -3.57 -16.02 -2.85
CA ALA A 163 -4.61 -16.14 -1.82
C ALA A 163 -4.38 -15.13 -0.67
N THR A 164 -3.13 -14.92 -0.28
CA THR A 164 -2.74 -13.89 0.71
C THR A 164 -3.10 -12.49 0.20
N SER A 165 -2.76 -12.19 -1.05
CA SER A 165 -3.15 -10.94 -1.73
C SER A 165 -4.67 -10.78 -1.73
N ALA A 166 -5.44 -11.82 -2.04
CA ALA A 166 -6.90 -11.77 -2.03
C ALA A 166 -7.49 -11.51 -0.64
N VAL A 167 -7.00 -12.18 0.41
CA VAL A 167 -7.43 -11.96 1.80
C VAL A 167 -7.24 -10.50 2.21
N LEU A 168 -6.06 -9.94 1.94
CA LEU A 168 -5.77 -8.55 2.27
C LEU A 168 -6.68 -7.59 1.51
N ARG A 169 -7.07 -7.91 0.27
CA ARG A 169 -7.95 -7.06 -0.54
C ARG A 169 -9.33 -7.04 0.08
N GLU A 170 -9.92 -8.22 0.28
CA GLU A 170 -11.26 -8.38 0.82
C GLU A 170 -11.36 -7.82 2.24
N ALA A 171 -10.35 -8.03 3.09
CA ALA A 171 -10.33 -7.47 4.43
C ALA A 171 -10.27 -5.92 4.41
N THR A 172 -9.52 -5.34 3.46
CA THR A 172 -9.42 -3.88 3.33
C THR A 172 -10.70 -3.29 2.74
N ASP A 173 -11.28 -3.94 1.73
CA ASP A 173 -12.56 -3.55 1.13
C ASP A 173 -13.69 -3.62 2.19
N HIS A 174 -13.69 -4.66 3.04
CA HIS A 174 -14.62 -4.79 4.17
C HIS A 174 -14.43 -3.67 5.22
N LEU A 175 -13.18 -3.35 5.58
CA LEU A 175 -12.86 -2.25 6.49
C LEU A 175 -13.39 -0.93 5.93
N VAL A 176 -13.14 -0.70 4.65
CA VAL A 176 -13.55 0.49 3.91
C VAL A 176 -15.07 0.65 3.88
N ALA A 177 -15.82 -0.44 3.68
CA ALA A 177 -17.28 -0.43 3.70
C ALA A 177 -17.86 -0.04 5.07
N ARG A 178 -17.07 -0.13 6.15
CA ARG A 178 -17.44 0.23 7.52
C ARG A 178 -16.91 1.58 7.97
N ALA A 179 -16.22 2.30 7.08
CA ALA A 179 -15.74 3.64 7.36
C ALA A 179 -16.91 4.62 7.52
N THR A 180 -16.75 5.57 8.44
CA THR A 180 -17.70 6.65 8.69
C THR A 180 -17.17 7.98 8.11
N PRO A 181 -17.98 9.05 8.04
CA PRO A 181 -17.47 10.39 7.67
C PRO A 181 -16.32 10.87 8.55
N ASP A 182 -16.28 10.42 9.82
CA ASP A 182 -15.27 10.79 10.81
C ASP A 182 -14.00 9.90 10.74
N GLY A 183 -13.93 9.00 9.76
CA GLY A 183 -12.82 8.06 9.56
C GLY A 183 -13.19 6.63 9.93
N VAL A 184 -12.18 5.78 10.07
CA VAL A 184 -12.38 4.38 10.44
C VAL A 184 -12.35 4.22 11.97
N PRO A 185 -13.42 3.66 12.59
CA PRO A 185 -13.42 3.41 14.02
C PRO A 185 -12.28 2.47 14.44
N ALA A 186 -11.69 2.71 15.62
CA ALA A 186 -10.62 1.86 16.15
C ALA A 186 -11.05 0.38 16.25
N GLU A 187 -12.30 0.12 16.60
CA GLU A 187 -12.87 -1.23 16.63
C GLU A 187 -12.87 -1.91 15.25
N ALA A 188 -13.13 -1.16 14.17
CA ALA A 188 -13.11 -1.70 12.82
C ALA A 188 -11.67 -2.00 12.34
N LEU A 189 -10.69 -1.17 12.70
CA LEU A 189 -9.26 -1.46 12.46
C LEU A 189 -8.80 -2.71 13.21
N GLN A 190 -9.23 -2.84 14.47
CA GLN A 190 -8.96 -4.00 15.31
C GLN A 190 -9.59 -5.27 14.72
N GLU A 191 -10.85 -5.21 14.28
CA GLU A 191 -11.54 -6.32 13.62
C GLU A 191 -10.88 -6.69 12.28
N HIS A 192 -10.47 -5.71 11.48
CA HIS A 192 -9.72 -5.93 10.24
C HIS A 192 -8.45 -6.74 10.49
N ARG A 193 -7.67 -6.37 11.52
CA ARG A 193 -6.45 -7.10 11.90
C ARG A 193 -6.74 -8.56 12.24
N GLU A 194 -7.76 -8.81 13.07
CA GLU A 194 -8.14 -10.17 13.45
C GLU A 194 -8.64 -10.98 12.25
N ASN A 195 -9.44 -10.36 11.37
CA ASN A 195 -9.94 -10.99 10.15
C ASN A 195 -8.79 -11.40 9.21
N VAL A 196 -7.80 -10.54 8.99
CA VAL A 196 -6.61 -10.86 8.18
C VAL A 196 -5.83 -12.02 8.81
N ALA A 197 -5.55 -11.94 10.12
CA ALA A 197 -4.78 -12.96 10.83
C ALA A 197 -5.47 -14.34 10.77
N ASP A 198 -6.78 -14.39 11.01
CA ASP A 198 -7.53 -15.64 11.02
C ASP A 198 -7.78 -16.21 9.62
N ALA A 199 -7.97 -15.36 8.60
CA ALA A 199 -8.10 -15.81 7.22
C ALA A 199 -6.79 -16.41 6.71
N LEU A 200 -5.64 -15.75 6.96
CA LEU A 200 -4.34 -16.26 6.57
C LEU A 200 -3.99 -17.56 7.31
N ARG A 201 -4.37 -17.71 8.59
CA ARG A 201 -4.26 -18.98 9.32
C ARG A 201 -4.91 -20.15 8.57
N ARG A 202 -6.09 -19.94 8.00
CA ARG A 202 -6.84 -20.99 7.30
C ARG A 202 -6.19 -21.36 5.98
N LEU A 203 -5.53 -20.41 5.32
CA LEU A 203 -4.82 -20.63 4.06
C LEU A 203 -3.48 -21.34 4.25
N THR A 204 -2.73 -20.97 5.29
CA THR A 204 -1.42 -21.59 5.60
C THR A 204 -1.53 -22.96 6.29
N ARG A 205 -2.71 -23.33 6.79
CA ARG A 205 -3.00 -24.65 7.39
C ARG A 205 -3.41 -25.74 6.39
N TYR A 206 -3.28 -25.53 5.09
CA TYR A 206 -3.48 -26.66 4.17
C TYR A 206 -2.37 -27.70 4.39
N PRO A 207 -2.72 -28.97 4.67
CA PRO A 207 -1.83 -29.90 5.34
C PRO A 207 -0.68 -30.37 4.45
N ALA A 208 0.50 -30.53 5.03
CA ALA A 208 1.44 -31.54 4.55
C ALA A 208 0.66 -32.85 4.37
N THR A 209 0.70 -33.39 3.16
CA THR A 209 0.00 -34.58 2.67
C THR A 209 -0.10 -35.68 3.74
N PRO A 210 -1.22 -36.42 3.86
CA PRO A 210 -1.34 -37.47 4.86
C PRO A 210 -0.25 -38.51 4.62
N SER A 211 0.46 -38.86 5.70
CA SER A 211 1.41 -39.97 5.69
C SER A 211 0.69 -41.24 5.22
N VAL A 212 1.17 -41.81 4.12
CA VAL A 212 0.94 -43.21 3.73
C VAL A 212 2.31 -43.88 3.65
#